data_AF-A0A5K0YNS5-F1
#
_entry.id   AF-A0A5K0YNS5-F1
#
_cell.length_a   1.000
_cell.length_b   1.000
_cell.length_c   1.000
_cell.angle_alpha   90.00
_cell.angle_beta   90.00
_cell.angle_gamma   90.00
#
_symmetry.space_group_name_H-M   'P 1'
#
loop_
_entity.id
_entity.type
_entity.pdbx_description
1 polymer ?
#
loop_
_entity_poly.entity_id
_entity_poly.type
_entity_poly.pdbx_seq_one_letter_code
_entity_poly.pdbx_strand_id
1 'polypeptide(L)' 'MDTLLHVPPGFRFHPTDEELVDYYLRRKVASKTIDFDVVKDVDLYKIEPWDLQ' A
#
# COMPACT_ATOMS: atom_id res chain seq x y z
N MET A 1 13.19 4.36 5.80
CA MET A 1 13.31 3.78 7.16
C MET A 1 12.14 2.84 7.28
N ASP A 2 12.38 1.52 7.37
CA ASP A 2 11.30 0.53 7.34
C ASP A 2 10.46 0.62 8.63
N THR A 3 9.37 1.36 8.57
CA THR A 3 8.45 1.67 9.68
C THR A 3 7.70 0.44 10.21
N LEU A 4 7.79 -0.71 9.53
CA LEU A 4 7.19 -1.97 9.95
C LEU A 4 7.85 -2.60 11.19
N LEU A 5 9.08 -2.17 11.56
CA LEU A 5 9.82 -2.72 12.70
C LEU A 5 9.19 -2.41 14.08
N HIS A 6 8.19 -1.52 14.15
CA HIS A 6 7.56 -1.08 15.41
C HIS A 6 6.06 -1.38 15.49
N VAL A 7 5.60 -2.39 14.76
CA VAL A 7 4.18 -2.74 14.71
C VAL A 7 3.89 -3.91 15.68
N PRO A 8 2.93 -3.77 16.62
CA PRO A 8 2.58 -4.85 17.54
C PRO A 8 2.08 -6.12 16.81
N PRO A 9 2.32 -7.32 17.37
CA PRO A 9 1.76 -8.55 16.83
C PRO A 9 0.24 -8.47 16.66
N GLY A 10 -0.25 -8.89 15.50
CA GLY A 10 -1.68 -8.90 15.18
C GLY A 10 -2.17 -7.67 14.41
N PHE A 11 -1.41 -6.58 14.37
CA PHE A 11 -1.70 -5.47 13.46
C PHE A 11 -1.46 -5.91 12.01
N ARG A 12 -2.39 -5.55 11.13
CA ARG A 12 -2.35 -5.90 9.71
C ARG A 12 -2.83 -4.72 8.90
N PHE A 13 -2.38 -4.65 7.65
CA PHE A 13 -2.98 -3.77 6.67
C PHE A 13 -4.40 -4.25 6.36
N HIS A 14 -5.40 -3.52 6.86
CA HIS A 14 -6.82 -3.82 6.65
C HIS A 14 -7.63 -2.52 6.49
N PRO A 15 -7.35 -1.73 5.44
CA PRO A 15 -8.03 -0.47 5.20
C PRO A 15 -9.49 -0.69 4.77
N THR A 16 -10.32 0.31 5.03
CA THR A 16 -11.64 0.47 4.41
C THR A 16 -11.54 0.96 2.97
N ASP A 17 -12.61 0.84 2.20
CA ASP A 17 -12.68 1.36 0.82
C ASP A 17 -12.42 2.87 0.76
N GLU A 18 -12.93 3.62 1.75
CA GLU A 18 -12.72 5.06 1.86
C GLU A 18 -11.23 5.37 2.08
N GLU A 19 -10.55 4.64 2.96
CA GLU A 19 -9.11 4.82 3.20
C GLU A 19 -8.28 4.46 1.96
N LEU A 20 -8.64 3.39 1.24
CA LEU A 20 -7.96 3.00 -0.01
C LEU A 20 -8.02 4.12 -1.06
N VAL A 21 -9.19 4.74 -1.24
CA VAL A 21 -9.37 5.78 -2.26
C VAL A 21 -8.83 7.12 -1.78
N ASP A 22 -9.25 7.60 -0.62
CA ASP A 22 -9.03 8.98 -0.19
C ASP A 22 -7.67 9.19 0.45
N TYR A 23 -7.13 8.18 1.14
CA TYR A 23 -5.77 8.25 1.67
C TYR A 23 -4.75 7.72 0.66
N TYR A 24 -4.83 6.47 0.21
CA TYR A 24 -3.74 5.87 -0.59
C TYR A 24 -3.75 6.36 -2.05
N LEU A 25 -4.84 6.11 -2.79
CA LEU A 25 -4.88 6.41 -4.22
C LEU A 25 -4.80 7.90 -4.51
N ARG A 26 -5.60 8.72 -3.82
CA ARG A 26 -5.63 10.18 -4.03
C ARG A 26 -4.29 10.83 -3.70
N ARG A 27 -3.60 10.38 -2.65
CA ARG A 27 -2.24 10.89 -2.32
C ARG A 27 -1.23 10.48 -3.38
N LYS A 28 -1.25 9.23 -3.84
CA LYS A 28 -0.35 8.74 -4.89
C LYS A 28 -0.46 9.56 -6.17
N VAL A 29 -1.69 9.78 -6.67
CA VAL A 29 -1.95 10.60 -7.87
C VAL A 29 -1.50 12.06 -7.66
N ALA A 30 -1.65 12.59 -6.44
CA ALA A 30 -1.19 13.93 -6.09
C ALA A 30 0.31 14.01 -5.74
N SER A 31 1.08 12.93 -5.90
CA SER A 31 2.51 12.84 -5.51
C SER A 31 2.77 13.26 -4.05
N LYS A 32 1.80 13.00 -3.16
CA LYS A 32 1.92 13.25 -1.72
C LYS A 32 2.56 12.07 -1.02
N THR A 33 3.28 12.33 0.07
CA THR A 33 3.89 11.28 0.90
C THR A 33 2.82 10.37 1.52
N ILE A 34 3.13 9.08 1.58
CA ILE A 34 2.32 8.04 2.22
C ILE A 34 3.19 7.47 3.34
N ASP A 35 2.66 7.39 4.56
CA ASP A 35 3.46 7.12 5.77
C ASP A 35 3.99 5.67 5.82
N PHE A 36 3.42 4.78 5.01
CA PHE A 36 3.79 3.38 4.90
C PHE A 36 3.87 2.96 3.43
N ASP A 37 5.03 2.48 3.00
CA ASP A 37 5.25 1.94 1.66
C ASP A 37 4.73 0.49 1.55
N VAL A 38 3.43 0.33 1.80
CA VAL A 38 2.75 -0.98 1.80
C VAL A 38 2.14 -1.34 0.45
N VAL A 39 2.00 -0.38 -0.47
CA VAL A 39 1.45 -0.57 -1.82
C VAL A 39 2.56 -0.36 -2.86
N LYS A 40 3.12 -1.46 -3.37
CA LYS A 40 4.18 -1.43 -4.40
C LYS A 40 3.63 -1.02 -5.77
N ASP A 41 4.49 -0.43 -6.59
CA ASP A 41 4.23 -0.17 -8.01
C ASP A 41 4.50 -1.43 -8.85
N VAL A 42 3.50 -1.85 -9.64
CA VAL A 42 3.62 -2.96 -10.58
C VAL A 42 2.72 -2.73 -11.79
N ASP A 43 3.16 -3.19 -12.96
CA ASP A 43 2.31 -3.25 -14.15
C ASP A 43 1.46 -4.53 -14.08
N LEU A 44 0.27 -4.41 -13.47
CA LEU A 44 -0.62 -5.54 -13.19
C LEU A 44 -1.03 -6.32 -14.45
N TYR A 45 -1.03 -5.70 -15.63
CA TYR A 45 -1.45 -6.34 -16.88
C TYR A 45 -0.32 -7.09 -17.60
N LYS A 46 0.90 -7.04 -17.08
CA LYS A 46 2.08 -7.74 -17.64
C LYS A 46 2.61 -8.85 -16.76
N ILE A 47 1.97 -9.11 -15.62
CA ILE A 47 2.38 -10.11 -14.65
C ILE A 47 1.27 -11.13 -14.48
N GLU A 48 1.62 -12.41 -14.40
CA GLU A 48 0.64 -13.43 -14.08
C GLU A 48 0.20 -13.25 -12.61
N PRO A 49 -1.07 -13.54 -12.26
CA PRO A 49 -1.57 -13.31 -10.91
C PRO A 49 -0.78 -14.02 -9.80
N TRP A 50 -0.20 -15.19 -10.11
CA TRP A 50 0.60 -15.97 -9.15
C TRP A 50 2.06 -15.49 -9.03
N ASP A 51 2.53 -14.63 -9.93
CA ASP A 51 3.88 -14.05 -9.88
C ASP A 51 3.94 -12.75 -9.07
N LEU A 52 2.80 -12.27 -8.55
CA LEU A 52 2.72 -11.13 -7.64
C LEU A 52 3.43 -11.47 -6.30
N GLN A 53 4.53 -10.76 -5.98
CA GLN A 53 5.36 -10.94 -4.77
C GLN A 53 5.04 -10.01 -3.60
#